data_AF-A0A0W0FN60-F1
#
_entry.id   AF-A0A0W0FN60-F1
#
_cell.length_a   1.000
_cell.length_b   1.000
_cell.length_c   1.000
_cell.angle_alpha   90.00
_cell.angle_beta   90.00
_cell.angle_gamma   90.00
#
_symmetry.space_group_name_H-M   'P 1'
#
loop_
_entity.id
_entity.type
_entity.pdbx_description
1 polymer ?
#
loop_
_entity_poly.entity_id
_entity_poly.type
_entity_poly.pdbx_seq_one_letter_code
_entity_poly.pdbx_strand_id
1 'polypeptide(L)'
;MNTFRKKNGAISGGVPTLELSVSPSGEELMVRAWRWLRGRHRFTASFMAVLLEGGFESPHHLLTSYVETVSDRYRPQDGAGFMSAEKPAFNNKFEGLNFRGLENENDLRSAIHHALLYTLCFSEGPTGLSLVQLVSGTQGHFVDSGMSEIAFDEPIALISAAQDFSTAESRSISGIDFFLNHVIPQDIYHQHYFAALSLALAFDKNMRIWRFFSFSLPTPTWAKEEAALLRRFKSSNGFEEKIFRFSEHDTGPFVTRSLSQADLSSWLKGTEDGTPFCLHSTATGNALIFCLQLLTGDRLWVVLEVLFESTQRELSAAEVQDTFQAISPAVLFGDSLADTAETASLLQSLDHPCPGLGPFNILRAILPFNGGIDIDHPEFAHSEEPIAILNVKALKPCVEVTPQEELVEHIVAMVTGLPKQRSDDYSSSRYRWATMKTSRSKLPKAPQPRSAPAARKPSKKTPTTSKGRKGKQSARKTKSTISSPEMEQTAGPSMALKPKSMAVSDPVDAPAETSKIRRGKRQPSRMEVVEEELSATTSPRGRKRKQASPITSTFPPTTSQPDNAETDHSKTPRYNTRSVTKRLGK
;
A
#
# COMPACT_ATOMS: atom_id res chain seq x y z
N MET A 1 3.42 -54.73 -52.50
CA MET A 1 4.39 -53.96 -53.32
C MET A 1 3.61 -52.79 -53.92
N ASN A 2 3.94 -51.53 -53.59
CA ASN A 2 5.07 -50.73 -54.08
C ASN A 2 4.83 -50.36 -55.57
N THR A 3 4.94 -49.10 -56.01
CA THR A 3 5.76 -47.98 -55.51
C THR A 3 5.10 -46.57 -55.58
N PHE A 4 5.57 -45.68 -54.70
CA PHE A 4 5.78 -44.22 -54.86
C PHE A 4 4.77 -43.33 -55.62
N ARG A 5 4.27 -42.29 -54.93
CA ARG A 5 3.69 -41.08 -55.55
C ARG A 5 4.40 -39.82 -55.05
N LYS A 6 4.99 -39.07 -55.99
CA LYS A 6 5.59 -37.71 -55.93
C LYS A 6 6.00 -37.13 -54.55
N LYS A 7 7.31 -36.88 -54.40
CA LYS A 7 7.76 -35.63 -53.75
C LYS A 7 7.24 -34.44 -54.55
N ASN A 8 6.85 -33.37 -53.87
CA ASN A 8 7.06 -31.98 -54.29
C ASN A 8 7.01 -31.13 -53.02
N GLY A 9 8.13 -30.55 -52.62
CA GLY A 9 8.21 -29.66 -51.47
C GLY A 9 8.01 -28.21 -51.91
N ALA A 10 7.10 -27.50 -51.26
CA ALA A 10 7.04 -26.04 -51.28
C ALA A 10 6.98 -25.58 -49.81
N ILE A 11 8.13 -25.21 -49.26
CA ILE A 11 8.22 -24.70 -47.89
C ILE A 11 7.83 -23.22 -47.96
N SER A 12 6.60 -22.90 -47.57
CA SER A 12 6.10 -21.52 -47.47
C SER A 12 6.62 -20.82 -46.20
N GLY A 13 7.95 -20.78 -46.03
CA GLY A 13 8.61 -20.04 -44.97
C GLY A 13 8.74 -18.56 -45.34
N GLY A 14 7.67 -17.78 -45.11
CA GLY A 14 7.56 -16.40 -45.57
C GLY A 14 7.06 -15.43 -44.49
N VAL A 15 7.99 -14.94 -43.67
CA VAL A 15 7.96 -13.65 -42.94
C VAL A 15 6.58 -13.18 -42.39
N PRO A 16 6.13 -13.67 -41.21
CA PRO A 16 4.97 -13.10 -40.50
C PRO A 16 5.20 -11.67 -39.98
N THR A 17 6.47 -11.28 -39.79
CA THR A 17 6.90 -10.08 -39.06
C THR A 17 6.52 -8.73 -39.69
N LEU A 18 6.16 -8.71 -40.97
CA LEU A 18 5.71 -7.49 -41.67
C LEU A 18 4.20 -7.23 -41.56
N GLU A 19 3.41 -8.23 -41.17
CA GLU A 19 1.95 -8.13 -41.08
C GLU A 19 1.50 -7.78 -39.65
N LEU A 20 2.21 -8.28 -38.62
CA LEU A 20 1.86 -8.05 -37.21
C LEU A 20 1.79 -6.55 -36.87
N SER A 21 2.81 -5.77 -37.21
CA SER A 21 2.96 -4.35 -36.82
C SER A 21 1.97 -3.37 -37.45
N VAL A 22 1.14 -3.84 -38.39
CA VAL A 22 0.04 -3.08 -39.03
C VAL A 22 -1.32 -3.78 -38.85
N SER A 23 -1.38 -4.80 -37.98
CA SER A 23 -2.61 -5.51 -37.65
C SER A 23 -3.20 -5.00 -36.33
N PRO A 24 -4.53 -5.06 -36.12
CA PRO A 24 -5.16 -4.72 -34.84
C PRO A 24 -4.62 -5.55 -33.66
N SER A 25 -4.11 -6.76 -33.93
CA SER A 25 -3.46 -7.61 -32.93
C SER A 25 -2.11 -7.03 -32.49
N GLY A 26 -1.31 -6.52 -33.43
CA GLY A 26 -0.04 -5.86 -33.11
C GLY A 26 -0.21 -4.48 -32.50
N GLU A 27 -1.25 -3.73 -32.89
CA GLU A 27 -1.61 -2.46 -32.25
C GLU A 27 -1.96 -2.68 -30.77
N GLU A 28 -2.84 -3.63 -30.44
CA GLU A 28 -3.12 -3.97 -29.04
C GLU A 28 -1.89 -4.57 -28.34
N LEU A 29 -1.06 -5.37 -29.03
CA LEU A 29 0.18 -5.90 -28.44
C LEU A 29 1.10 -4.77 -27.98
N MET A 30 1.20 -3.68 -28.76
CA MET A 30 1.98 -2.51 -28.36
C MET A 30 1.34 -1.75 -27.20
N VAL A 31 0.00 -1.64 -27.15
CA VAL A 31 -0.73 -1.05 -26.00
C VAL A 31 -0.49 -1.86 -24.72
N ARG A 32 -0.63 -3.18 -24.77
CA ARG A 32 -0.35 -4.08 -23.65
C ARG A 32 1.14 -4.05 -23.26
N ALA A 33 2.05 -4.15 -24.21
CA ALA A 33 3.48 -4.10 -23.92
C ALA A 33 3.89 -2.78 -23.27
N TRP A 34 3.33 -1.65 -23.70
CA TRP A 34 3.52 -0.35 -23.04
C TRP A 34 2.95 -0.34 -21.61
N ARG A 35 1.72 -0.83 -21.42
CA ARG A 35 1.05 -0.93 -20.11
C ARG A 35 1.90 -1.70 -19.08
N TRP A 36 2.43 -2.86 -19.46
CA TRP A 36 3.15 -3.75 -18.54
C TRP A 36 4.65 -3.47 -18.45
N LEU A 37 5.30 -2.99 -19.53
CA LEU A 37 6.77 -2.97 -19.68
C LEU A 37 7.36 -1.56 -19.84
N ARG A 38 6.58 -0.50 -19.59
CA ARG A 38 7.09 0.88 -19.47
C ARG A 38 8.06 1.04 -18.29
N GLY A 39 8.93 2.03 -18.38
CA GLY A 39 10.11 2.17 -17.53
C GLY A 39 11.39 1.86 -18.31
N ARG A 40 12.34 1.14 -17.69
CA ARG A 40 13.61 0.80 -18.35
C ARG A 40 13.42 -0.12 -19.55
N HIS A 41 14.24 0.10 -20.57
CA HIS A 41 14.35 -0.77 -21.74
C HIS A 41 14.62 -2.25 -21.42
N ARG A 42 15.08 -2.62 -20.22
CA ARG A 42 15.34 -4.01 -19.81
C ARG A 42 14.13 -4.93 -20.00
N PHE A 43 12.93 -4.52 -19.58
CA PHE A 43 11.75 -5.37 -19.65
C PHE A 43 11.25 -5.51 -21.09
N THR A 44 11.22 -4.38 -21.82
CA THR A 44 10.92 -4.36 -23.25
C THR A 44 11.92 -5.23 -24.04
N ALA A 45 13.22 -5.13 -23.77
CA ALA A 45 14.27 -5.89 -24.48
C ALA A 45 14.23 -7.38 -24.14
N SER A 46 14.02 -7.76 -22.87
CA SER A 46 13.79 -9.15 -22.46
C SER A 46 12.54 -9.71 -23.14
N PHE A 47 11.43 -8.97 -23.19
CA PHE A 47 10.23 -9.40 -23.92
C PHE A 47 10.45 -9.49 -25.43
N MET A 48 11.24 -8.59 -26.04
CA MET A 48 11.66 -8.74 -27.44
C MET A 48 12.48 -10.03 -27.66
N ALA A 49 13.28 -10.46 -26.69
CA ALA A 49 13.93 -11.77 -26.75
C ALA A 49 12.92 -12.93 -26.65
N VAL A 50 11.89 -12.85 -25.80
CA VAL A 50 10.77 -13.83 -25.78
C VAL A 50 10.12 -13.95 -27.17
N LEU A 51 9.80 -12.81 -27.80
CA LEU A 51 9.17 -12.76 -29.13
C LEU A 51 10.07 -13.33 -30.22
N LEU A 52 11.38 -13.03 -30.19
CA LEU A 52 12.35 -13.55 -31.14
C LEU A 52 12.57 -15.06 -30.98
N GLU A 53 12.70 -15.58 -29.75
CA GLU A 53 12.77 -17.02 -29.49
C GLU A 53 11.47 -17.74 -29.88
N GLY A 54 10.31 -17.12 -29.65
CA GLY A 54 9.00 -17.61 -30.06
C GLY A 54 8.69 -17.46 -31.56
N GLY A 55 9.59 -16.88 -32.36
CA GLY A 55 9.38 -16.64 -33.79
C GLY A 55 8.20 -15.70 -34.11
N PHE A 56 7.78 -14.88 -33.15
CA PHE A 56 6.53 -14.12 -33.13
C PHE A 56 5.25 -14.98 -33.22
N GLU A 57 5.30 -16.29 -32.94
CA GLU A 57 4.08 -17.10 -32.77
C GLU A 57 3.39 -16.77 -31.44
N SER A 58 2.13 -16.37 -31.51
CA SER A 58 1.24 -16.14 -30.36
C SER A 58 1.76 -15.10 -29.34
N PRO A 59 2.04 -13.86 -29.78
CA PRO A 59 2.65 -12.83 -28.95
C PRO A 59 1.82 -12.40 -27.73
N HIS A 60 0.49 -12.52 -27.76
CA HIS A 60 -0.34 -12.17 -26.59
C HIS A 60 -0.26 -13.21 -25.48
N HIS A 61 -0.14 -14.51 -25.80
CA HIS A 61 0.23 -15.55 -24.82
C HIS A 61 1.64 -15.31 -24.26
N LEU A 62 2.62 -15.01 -25.13
CA LEU A 62 3.98 -14.75 -24.72
C LEU A 62 4.09 -13.55 -23.77
N LEU A 63 3.36 -12.46 -24.02
CA LEU A 63 3.33 -11.30 -23.11
C LEU A 63 2.72 -11.65 -21.75
N THR A 64 1.55 -12.31 -21.74
CA THR A 64 0.90 -12.72 -20.49
C THR A 64 1.77 -13.66 -19.68
N SER A 65 2.43 -14.64 -20.33
CA SER A 65 3.34 -15.59 -19.67
C SER A 65 4.65 -14.95 -19.22
N TYR A 66 5.13 -13.90 -19.91
CA TYR A 66 6.29 -13.12 -19.48
C TYR A 66 5.97 -12.35 -18.19
N VAL A 67 4.84 -11.64 -18.13
CA VAL A 67 4.39 -10.95 -16.91
C VAL A 67 4.17 -11.94 -15.77
N GLU A 68 3.42 -13.03 -16.00
CA GLU A 68 3.15 -14.10 -15.02
C GLU A 68 4.43 -14.74 -14.46
N THR A 69 5.54 -14.74 -15.23
CA THR A 69 6.84 -15.21 -14.77
C THR A 69 7.64 -14.13 -14.02
N VAL A 70 7.59 -12.86 -14.46
CA VAL A 70 8.44 -11.79 -13.93
C VAL A 70 7.89 -11.17 -12.65
N SER A 71 6.56 -11.08 -12.49
CA SER A 71 5.89 -10.58 -11.28
C SER A 71 5.30 -11.70 -10.43
N ASP A 72 6.12 -12.71 -10.11
CA ASP A 72 5.81 -14.00 -9.42
C ASP A 72 4.30 -14.35 -9.38
N ARG A 73 3.78 -14.80 -10.53
CA ARG A 73 2.43 -15.34 -10.76
C ARG A 73 1.26 -14.36 -10.87
N TYR A 74 1.47 -13.04 -10.80
CA TYR A 74 0.39 -12.14 -11.23
C TYR A 74 0.12 -12.33 -12.74
N ARG A 75 -1.11 -12.72 -13.10
CA ARG A 75 -1.47 -13.10 -14.47
C ARG A 75 -2.43 -12.10 -15.13
N PRO A 76 -1.96 -11.26 -16.08
CA PRO A 76 -2.82 -10.34 -16.83
C PRO A 76 -3.99 -11.01 -17.54
N GLN A 77 -5.18 -10.40 -17.45
CA GLN A 77 -6.37 -10.82 -18.21
C GLN A 77 -6.68 -9.92 -19.42
N ASP A 78 -5.97 -8.79 -19.56
CA ASP A 78 -6.20 -7.79 -20.64
C ASP A 78 -5.97 -8.35 -22.06
N GLY A 79 -5.28 -9.48 -22.21
CA GLY A 79 -5.07 -10.17 -23.47
C GLY A 79 -6.12 -11.22 -23.84
N ALA A 80 -7.09 -11.52 -22.98
CA ALA A 80 -7.91 -12.74 -23.08
C ALA A 80 -8.62 -12.95 -24.43
N GLY A 81 -9.11 -11.88 -25.05
CA GLY A 81 -9.75 -11.93 -26.38
C GLY A 81 -8.78 -12.40 -27.48
N PHE A 82 -7.60 -11.79 -27.56
CA PHE A 82 -6.58 -12.13 -28.57
C PHE A 82 -5.95 -13.50 -28.30
N MET A 83 -5.69 -13.83 -27.03
CA MET A 83 -5.21 -15.15 -26.61
C MET A 83 -6.17 -16.29 -26.99
N SER A 84 -7.46 -16.01 -27.19
CA SER A 84 -8.44 -17.02 -27.64
C SER A 84 -8.33 -17.38 -29.14
N ALA A 85 -7.74 -16.49 -29.95
CA ALA A 85 -7.50 -16.71 -31.38
C ALA A 85 -6.07 -17.25 -31.67
N GLU A 86 -5.14 -17.02 -30.75
CA GLU A 86 -3.78 -17.54 -30.78
C GLU A 86 -3.67 -19.03 -30.37
N LYS A 87 -2.53 -19.66 -30.69
CA LYS A 87 -2.20 -20.98 -30.12
C LYS A 87 -1.60 -20.79 -28.72
N PRO A 88 -1.83 -21.68 -27.75
CA PRO A 88 -1.10 -21.64 -26.48
C PRO A 88 0.40 -21.78 -26.71
N ALA A 89 1.16 -20.75 -26.36
CA ALA A 89 2.62 -20.71 -26.42
C ALA A 89 3.21 -20.61 -25.01
N PHE A 90 4.32 -21.31 -24.77
CA PHE A 90 5.00 -21.35 -23.48
C PHE A 90 6.51 -21.20 -23.70
N ASN A 91 7.10 -20.10 -23.24
CA ASN A 91 8.54 -19.92 -23.15
C ASN A 91 8.89 -19.16 -21.87
N ASN A 92 9.22 -19.89 -20.81
CA ASN A 92 9.41 -19.37 -19.46
C ASN A 92 10.89 -19.50 -19.03
N LYS A 93 11.82 -19.19 -19.93
CA LYS A 93 13.28 -19.17 -19.68
C LYS A 93 13.79 -17.85 -19.07
N PHE A 94 12.91 -17.09 -18.43
CA PHE A 94 13.22 -15.77 -17.88
C PHE A 94 13.16 -15.85 -16.36
N GLU A 95 14.20 -15.37 -15.71
CA GLU A 95 14.19 -15.21 -14.25
C GLU A 95 13.32 -13.99 -13.90
N GLY A 96 12.42 -14.17 -12.93
CA GLY A 96 11.59 -13.09 -12.42
C GLY A 96 12.33 -12.19 -11.43
N LEU A 97 11.69 -11.10 -11.02
CA LEU A 97 12.27 -10.21 -10.02
C LEU A 97 12.37 -10.93 -8.66
N ASN A 98 13.58 -10.95 -8.09
CA ASN A 98 13.84 -11.72 -6.88
C ASN A 98 13.66 -10.87 -5.61
N PHE A 99 12.53 -11.04 -4.93
CA PHE A 99 12.22 -10.40 -3.64
C PHE A 99 12.50 -11.31 -2.42
N ARG A 100 13.10 -12.50 -2.62
CA ARG A 100 13.41 -13.43 -1.51
C ARG A 100 14.48 -12.90 -0.55
N GLY A 101 15.33 -11.97 -0.99
CA GLY A 101 16.34 -11.33 -0.15
C GLY A 101 15.78 -10.46 0.99
N LEU A 102 14.53 -9.98 0.86
CA LEU A 102 13.93 -9.02 1.81
C LEU A 102 13.71 -9.56 3.24
N GLU A 103 13.89 -10.85 3.48
CA GLU A 103 13.92 -11.40 4.85
C GLU A 103 15.10 -10.84 5.65
N ASN A 104 16.24 -10.64 5.00
CA ASN A 104 17.50 -10.25 5.63
C ASN A 104 17.85 -8.76 5.43
N GLU A 105 17.26 -8.11 4.41
CA GLU A 105 17.53 -6.72 4.05
C GLU A 105 16.39 -5.79 4.53
N ASN A 106 16.44 -5.41 5.81
CA ASN A 106 15.42 -4.57 6.45
C ASN A 106 15.20 -3.23 5.74
N ASP A 107 16.26 -2.56 5.32
CA ASP A 107 16.18 -1.27 4.62
C ASP A 107 15.53 -1.42 3.24
N LEU A 108 15.94 -2.43 2.47
CA LEU A 108 15.36 -2.73 1.16
C LEU A 108 13.88 -3.10 1.25
N ARG A 109 13.50 -3.91 2.25
CA ARG A 109 12.10 -4.24 2.55
C ARG A 109 11.30 -2.99 2.91
N SER A 110 11.89 -2.06 3.67
CA SER A 110 11.24 -0.83 4.10
C SER A 110 11.10 0.19 2.95
N ALA A 111 12.08 0.30 2.06
CA ALA A 111 12.02 1.08 0.83
C ALA A 111 10.93 0.58 -0.12
N ILE A 112 10.76 -0.74 -0.23
CA ILE A 112 9.70 -1.34 -1.06
C ILE A 112 8.33 -1.15 -0.42
N HIS A 113 8.19 -1.31 0.90
CA HIS A 113 6.95 -1.00 1.62
C HIS A 113 6.54 0.48 1.45
N HIS A 114 7.50 1.41 1.55
CA HIS A 114 7.30 2.83 1.26
C HIS A 114 6.80 3.05 -0.17
N ALA A 115 7.42 2.41 -1.16
CA ALA A 115 7.01 2.54 -2.56
C ALA A 115 5.60 1.99 -2.83
N LEU A 116 5.21 0.89 -2.18
CA LEU A 116 3.84 0.35 -2.28
C LEU A 116 2.81 1.31 -1.65
N LEU A 117 3.10 1.87 -0.47
CA LEU A 117 2.23 2.86 0.19
C LEU A 117 2.14 4.19 -0.57
N TYR A 118 3.27 4.69 -1.09
CA TYR A 118 3.31 5.85 -1.98
C TYR A 118 2.40 5.59 -3.19
N THR A 119 2.55 4.44 -3.85
CA THR A 119 1.75 4.07 -5.03
C THR A 119 0.26 4.00 -4.74
N LEU A 120 -0.11 3.45 -3.57
CA LEU A 120 -1.49 3.48 -3.08
C LEU A 120 -2.00 4.91 -2.90
N CYS A 121 -1.22 5.80 -2.27
CA CYS A 121 -1.65 7.16 -1.98
C CYS A 121 -1.78 8.04 -3.23
N PHE A 122 -0.88 7.90 -4.21
CA PHE A 122 -0.68 8.85 -5.31
C PHE A 122 -0.92 8.30 -6.73
N SER A 123 -1.21 7.01 -6.90
CA SER A 123 -1.34 6.34 -8.22
C SER A 123 -0.10 6.33 -9.12
N GLU A 124 1.05 6.80 -8.63
CA GLU A 124 2.37 6.75 -9.29
C GLU A 124 3.40 6.12 -8.34
N GLY A 125 4.51 5.59 -8.84
CA GLY A 125 5.61 5.13 -7.98
C GLY A 125 6.55 6.26 -7.55
N PRO A 126 7.24 6.14 -6.41
CA PRO A 126 8.17 7.17 -5.92
C PRO A 126 9.37 7.38 -6.85
N THR A 127 9.80 8.64 -6.94
CA THR A 127 11.12 9.08 -7.39
C THR A 127 11.94 9.59 -6.19
N GLY A 128 13.22 9.95 -6.39
CA GLY A 128 14.04 10.54 -5.33
C GLY A 128 14.46 9.59 -4.19
N LEU A 129 14.27 8.27 -4.33
CA LEU A 129 14.78 7.30 -3.37
C LEU A 129 16.32 7.26 -3.43
N SER A 130 16.98 7.00 -2.29
CA SER A 130 18.45 7.00 -2.18
C SER A 130 19.07 5.60 -1.99
N LEU A 131 18.24 4.56 -1.79
CA LEU A 131 18.71 3.23 -1.43
C LEU A 131 19.21 2.43 -2.66
N VAL A 132 20.52 2.49 -2.91
CA VAL A 132 21.19 1.81 -4.05
C VAL A 132 20.92 0.30 -4.14
N GLN A 133 20.57 -0.38 -3.03
CA GLN A 133 20.14 -1.79 -3.05
C GLN A 133 18.94 -2.04 -3.98
N LEU A 134 18.04 -1.06 -4.16
CA LEU A 134 16.93 -1.13 -5.13
C LEU A 134 17.45 -1.31 -6.57
N VAL A 135 18.57 -0.66 -6.92
CA VAL A 135 19.16 -0.78 -8.26
C VAL A 135 19.96 -2.07 -8.39
N SER A 136 20.75 -2.42 -7.36
CA SER A 136 21.57 -3.64 -7.32
C SER A 136 20.75 -4.93 -7.32
N GLY A 137 19.62 -4.97 -6.58
CA GLY A 137 18.63 -6.05 -6.62
C GLY A 137 17.74 -6.03 -7.85
N THR A 138 17.89 -5.02 -8.72
CA THR A 138 17.17 -4.81 -9.98
C THR A 138 15.68 -4.48 -9.82
N GLN A 139 15.24 -3.92 -8.69
CA GLN A 139 13.85 -3.47 -8.53
C GLN A 139 13.64 -2.01 -8.97
N GLY A 140 14.42 -1.05 -8.45
CA GLY A 140 14.40 0.38 -8.82
C GLY A 140 15.49 0.80 -9.81
N HIS A 141 15.51 2.06 -10.26
CA HIS A 141 16.47 2.58 -11.24
C HIS A 141 16.88 4.04 -11.03
N PHE A 142 18.11 4.41 -11.43
CA PHE A 142 18.53 5.81 -11.46
C PHE A 142 17.77 6.59 -12.55
N VAL A 143 17.25 7.77 -12.21
CA VAL A 143 16.58 8.69 -13.14
C VAL A 143 17.48 9.83 -13.62
N ASP A 144 18.57 10.09 -12.89
CA ASP A 144 19.55 11.15 -13.18
C ASP A 144 20.91 10.59 -13.67
N SER A 145 21.75 11.46 -14.21
CA SER A 145 23.08 11.09 -14.74
C SER A 145 24.20 11.03 -13.69
N GLY A 146 23.97 11.57 -12.48
CA GLY A 146 24.85 11.49 -11.32
C GLY A 146 24.61 10.26 -10.44
N MET A 147 23.54 9.50 -10.69
CA MET A 147 23.11 8.33 -9.91
C MET A 147 22.74 8.66 -8.45
N SER A 148 22.17 9.84 -8.22
CA SER A 148 21.72 10.30 -6.89
C SER A 148 20.24 10.04 -6.59
N GLU A 149 19.39 9.91 -7.62
CA GLU A 149 17.94 9.72 -7.47
C GLU A 149 17.49 8.38 -8.08
N ILE A 150 16.77 7.58 -7.30
CA ILE A 150 16.23 6.28 -7.70
C ILE A 150 14.71 6.35 -7.77
N ALA A 151 14.12 5.80 -8.84
CA ALA A 151 12.68 5.60 -9.00
C ALA A 151 12.26 4.14 -8.87
N PHE A 152 11.06 3.93 -8.35
CA PHE A 152 10.37 2.64 -8.20
C PHE A 152 8.95 2.75 -8.77
N ASP A 153 8.87 2.94 -10.08
CA ASP A 153 7.68 3.35 -10.85
C ASP A 153 7.29 2.35 -11.96
N GLU A 154 8.16 1.38 -12.25
CA GLU A 154 7.92 0.36 -13.29
C GLU A 154 6.74 -0.55 -12.89
N PRO A 155 5.64 -0.62 -13.67
CA PRO A 155 4.41 -1.33 -13.28
C PRO A 155 4.63 -2.77 -12.84
N ILE A 156 5.43 -3.52 -13.60
CA ILE A 156 5.74 -4.92 -13.32
C ILE A 156 6.61 -5.11 -12.06
N ALA A 157 7.42 -4.11 -11.67
CA ALA A 157 8.20 -4.14 -10.43
C ALA A 157 7.33 -3.85 -9.20
N LEU A 158 6.44 -2.85 -9.30
CA LEU A 158 5.43 -2.54 -8.28
C LEU A 158 4.48 -3.71 -8.04
N ILE A 159 3.97 -4.33 -9.10
CA ILE A 159 3.06 -5.50 -9.00
C ILE A 159 3.79 -6.73 -8.44
N SER A 160 5.06 -6.96 -8.82
CA SER A 160 5.86 -8.04 -8.23
C SER A 160 6.15 -7.85 -6.75
N ALA A 161 6.42 -6.61 -6.32
CA ALA A 161 6.59 -6.27 -4.91
C ALA A 161 5.27 -6.45 -4.13
N ALA A 162 4.14 -6.05 -4.72
CA ALA A 162 2.82 -6.22 -4.11
C ALA A 162 2.46 -7.72 -3.95
N GLN A 163 2.74 -8.56 -4.94
CA GLN A 163 2.58 -10.02 -4.83
C GLN A 163 3.45 -10.64 -3.73
N ASP A 164 4.73 -10.27 -3.65
CA ASP A 164 5.65 -10.75 -2.60
C ASP A 164 5.16 -10.36 -1.19
N PHE A 165 4.73 -9.12 -0.99
CA PHE A 165 4.14 -8.65 0.27
C PHE A 165 2.75 -9.23 0.58
N SER A 166 2.05 -9.76 -0.43
CA SER A 166 0.75 -10.42 -0.28
C SER A 166 0.84 -11.93 -0.07
N THR A 167 1.99 -12.56 -0.34
CA THR A 167 2.14 -14.04 -0.34
C THR A 167 3.14 -14.57 0.69
N ALA A 168 4.05 -13.73 1.21
CA ALA A 168 4.95 -14.11 2.29
C ALA A 168 4.27 -13.96 3.67
N GLU A 169 4.21 -15.05 4.45
CA GLU A 169 3.58 -15.08 5.80
C GLU A 169 4.15 -14.04 6.79
N SER A 170 5.35 -13.51 6.52
CA SER A 170 6.07 -12.53 7.34
C SER A 170 5.95 -11.08 6.86
N ARG A 171 5.12 -10.79 5.84
CA ARG A 171 5.00 -9.47 5.20
C ARG A 171 3.54 -9.06 5.04
N SER A 172 3.32 -7.76 4.92
CA SER A 172 2.00 -7.18 4.62
C SER A 172 2.16 -5.74 4.15
N ILE A 173 1.27 -5.28 3.28
CA ILE A 173 1.19 -3.89 2.80
C ILE A 173 0.42 -3.00 3.80
N SER A 174 -0.48 -3.59 4.59
CA SER A 174 -1.37 -2.86 5.51
C SER A 174 -1.29 -3.33 6.97
N GLY A 175 -0.67 -4.47 7.26
CA GLY A 175 -0.64 -5.08 8.59
C GLY A 175 0.11 -4.22 9.61
N ILE A 176 -0.62 -3.73 10.63
CA ILE A 176 -0.05 -2.82 11.64
C ILE A 176 1.12 -3.46 12.40
N ASP A 177 1.05 -4.75 12.74
CA ASP A 177 2.18 -5.43 13.40
C ASP A 177 3.43 -5.49 12.51
N PHE A 178 3.27 -5.64 11.19
CA PHE A 178 4.39 -5.61 10.26
C PHE A 178 5.01 -4.21 10.19
N PHE A 179 4.18 -3.17 10.04
CA PHE A 179 4.66 -1.79 10.00
C PHE A 179 5.39 -1.39 11.29
N LEU A 180 4.84 -1.72 12.46
CA LEU A 180 5.40 -1.32 13.77
C LEU A 180 6.68 -2.08 14.17
N ASN A 181 6.92 -3.29 13.65
CA ASN A 181 8.04 -4.15 14.08
C ASN A 181 9.08 -4.44 12.98
N HIS A 182 8.74 -4.25 11.70
CA HIS A 182 9.55 -4.71 10.56
C HIS A 182 9.81 -3.65 9.48
N VAL A 183 9.30 -2.42 9.65
CA VAL A 183 9.51 -1.30 8.72
C VAL A 183 10.29 -0.18 9.39
N ILE A 184 11.31 0.31 8.69
CA ILE A 184 12.11 1.47 9.06
C ILE A 184 11.59 2.66 8.24
N PRO A 185 11.14 3.78 8.84
CA PRO A 185 10.74 4.98 8.10
C PRO A 185 11.83 5.42 7.11
N GLN A 186 11.43 5.72 5.86
CA GLN A 186 12.35 5.99 4.74
C GLN A 186 12.43 7.50 4.44
N ASP A 187 11.32 8.19 4.67
CA ASP A 187 11.18 9.64 4.73
C ASP A 187 10.30 10.00 5.95
N ILE A 188 10.03 11.28 6.14
CA ILE A 188 9.12 11.81 7.18
C ILE A 188 7.63 11.56 6.90
N TYR A 189 7.30 10.90 5.79
CA TYR A 189 5.94 10.71 5.30
C TYR A 189 5.48 9.26 5.29
N HIS A 190 6.39 8.28 5.46
CA HIS A 190 6.09 6.85 5.43
C HIS A 190 4.94 6.49 6.41
N GLN A 191 4.98 7.02 7.63
CA GLN A 191 3.93 6.85 8.62
C GLN A 191 2.63 7.59 8.27
N HIS A 192 2.72 8.73 7.57
CA HIS A 192 1.56 9.47 7.06
C HIS A 192 0.82 8.71 5.95
N TYR A 193 1.55 8.08 5.02
CA TYR A 193 0.95 7.20 4.00
C TYR A 193 0.28 5.98 4.63
N PHE A 194 0.93 5.35 5.62
CA PHE A 194 0.37 4.21 6.34
C PHE A 194 -0.86 4.59 7.17
N ALA A 195 -0.88 5.79 7.77
CA ALA A 195 -2.04 6.33 8.46
C ALA A 195 -3.21 6.60 7.51
N ALA A 196 -2.96 7.21 6.35
CA ALA A 196 -3.97 7.48 5.34
C ALA A 196 -4.62 6.17 4.82
N LEU A 197 -3.82 5.14 4.51
CA LEU A 197 -4.33 3.82 4.15
C LEU A 197 -5.12 3.18 5.30
N SER A 198 -4.59 3.22 6.53
CA SER A 198 -5.26 2.66 7.71
C SER A 198 -6.63 3.30 7.96
N LEU A 199 -6.75 4.62 7.76
CA LEU A 199 -8.00 5.36 7.91
C LEU A 199 -8.97 5.15 6.73
N ALA A 200 -8.46 5.07 5.50
CA ALA A 200 -9.25 4.73 4.32
C ALA A 200 -9.94 3.37 4.47
N LEU A 201 -9.20 2.36 4.95
CA LEU A 201 -9.72 1.02 5.23
C LEU A 201 -10.64 0.99 6.46
N ALA A 202 -10.31 1.75 7.51
CA ALA A 202 -11.16 1.87 8.71
C ALA A 202 -12.52 2.53 8.44
N PHE A 203 -12.61 3.48 7.51
CA PHE A 203 -13.84 4.17 7.10
C PHE A 203 -14.45 3.68 5.77
N ASP A 204 -13.99 2.53 5.25
CA ASP A 204 -14.64 1.83 4.12
C ASP A 204 -16.09 1.40 4.48
N LYS A 205 -16.44 1.41 5.76
CA LYS A 205 -17.83 1.32 6.25
C LYS A 205 -18.09 2.45 7.22
N ASN A 206 -19.36 2.81 7.43
CA ASN A 206 -19.71 3.80 8.45
C ASN A 206 -19.33 3.25 9.83
N MET A 207 -18.52 4.00 10.58
CA MET A 207 -17.89 3.52 11.82
C MET A 207 -17.93 4.59 12.90
N ARG A 208 -18.08 4.16 14.15
CA ARG A 208 -18.26 5.09 15.29
C ARG A 208 -16.97 5.82 15.62
N ILE A 209 -17.02 7.14 15.76
CA ILE A 209 -15.80 7.94 15.99
C ILE A 209 -15.09 7.49 17.27
N TRP A 210 -15.80 7.32 18.39
CA TRP A 210 -15.24 6.84 19.67
C TRP A 210 -14.58 5.45 19.63
N ARG A 211 -14.80 4.65 18.57
CA ARG A 211 -14.07 3.38 18.36
C ARG A 211 -12.60 3.64 18.09
N PHE A 212 -12.30 4.67 17.30
CA PHE A 212 -10.95 4.99 16.85
C PHE A 212 -10.35 6.18 17.61
N PHE A 213 -11.17 7.16 18.00
CA PHE A 213 -10.73 8.37 18.68
C PHE A 213 -11.05 8.27 20.18
N SER A 214 -10.01 8.21 21.01
CA SER A 214 -10.11 8.55 22.44
C SER A 214 -10.21 10.08 22.57
N PHE A 215 -10.98 10.57 23.53
CA PHE A 215 -11.14 12.00 23.84
C PHE A 215 -10.89 12.23 25.33
N SER A 216 -10.33 13.39 25.70
CA SER A 216 -10.30 13.82 27.09
C SER A 216 -11.72 14.00 27.63
N LEU A 217 -11.91 13.81 28.94
CA LEU A 217 -13.24 13.94 29.55
C LEU A 217 -13.67 15.42 29.66
N PRO A 218 -14.94 15.76 29.33
CA PRO A 218 -16.04 14.86 28.95
C PRO A 218 -16.05 14.51 27.45
N THR A 219 -16.14 13.22 27.13
CA THR A 219 -16.25 12.73 25.74
C THR A 219 -17.44 13.38 25.00
N PRO A 220 -17.25 13.98 23.81
CA PRO A 220 -18.32 14.63 23.07
C PRO A 220 -19.50 13.71 22.75
N THR A 221 -20.71 14.24 22.70
CA THR A 221 -21.93 13.46 22.43
C THR A 221 -21.94 12.89 21.01
N TRP A 222 -21.56 13.70 20.02
CA TRP A 222 -21.47 13.32 18.61
C TRP A 222 -20.42 12.24 18.34
N ALA A 223 -19.39 12.09 19.20
CA ALA A 223 -18.38 11.05 19.03
C ALA A 223 -18.97 9.62 19.11
N LYS A 224 -20.18 9.47 19.66
CA LYS A 224 -20.93 8.20 19.73
C LYS A 224 -21.54 7.77 18.39
N GLU A 225 -21.68 8.70 17.45
CA GLU A 225 -22.28 8.47 16.14
C GLU A 225 -21.34 7.77 15.17
N GLU A 226 -21.93 7.17 14.13
CA GLU A 226 -21.23 6.58 13.01
C GLU A 226 -20.91 7.66 11.98
N ALA A 227 -19.68 7.66 11.48
CA ALA A 227 -19.20 8.62 10.49
C ALA A 227 -18.71 7.92 9.22
N ALA A 228 -18.72 8.67 8.12
CA ALA A 228 -18.15 8.32 6.83
C ALA A 228 -17.04 9.32 6.46
N LEU A 229 -15.99 8.84 5.80
CA LEU A 229 -14.95 9.68 5.21
C LEU A 229 -15.51 10.39 3.97
N LEU A 230 -15.29 11.71 3.85
CA LEU A 230 -15.70 12.50 2.69
C LEU A 230 -14.52 12.79 1.75
N ARG A 231 -14.86 13.07 0.49
CA ARG A 231 -13.98 13.68 -0.53
C ARG A 231 -14.67 14.82 -1.28
N ARG A 232 -13.88 15.79 -1.75
CA ARG A 232 -14.35 16.99 -2.47
C ARG A 232 -13.88 17.01 -3.92
N PHE A 233 -14.83 16.92 -4.86
CA PHE A 233 -14.58 17.11 -6.28
C PHE A 233 -14.75 18.57 -6.67
N LYS A 234 -13.84 19.10 -7.49
CA LYS A 234 -13.96 20.43 -8.10
C LYS A 234 -15.14 20.46 -9.09
N SER A 235 -15.94 21.53 -9.06
CA SER A 235 -17.16 21.67 -9.86
C SER A 235 -17.30 23.08 -10.43
N SER A 236 -18.10 23.27 -11.48
CA SER A 236 -18.33 24.60 -12.09
C SER A 236 -18.99 25.60 -11.12
N ASN A 237 -19.64 25.09 -10.06
CA ASN A 237 -20.36 25.89 -9.06
C ASN A 237 -19.64 25.90 -7.69
N GLY A 238 -18.38 25.45 -7.61
CA GLY A 238 -17.64 25.27 -6.36
C GLY A 238 -17.09 23.85 -6.24
N PHE A 239 -17.62 23.06 -5.31
CA PHE A 239 -17.28 21.65 -5.15
C PHE A 239 -18.53 20.76 -5.01
N GLU A 240 -18.35 19.45 -5.22
CA GLU A 240 -19.31 18.40 -4.92
C GLU A 240 -18.69 17.43 -3.89
N GLU A 241 -19.40 17.17 -2.80
CA GLU A 241 -18.95 16.24 -1.77
C GLU A 241 -19.52 14.84 -2.00
N LYS A 242 -18.68 13.81 -1.84
CA LYS A 242 -19.12 12.41 -1.87
C LYS A 242 -18.46 11.63 -0.73
N ILE A 243 -19.16 10.61 -0.25
CA ILE A 243 -18.55 9.60 0.62
C ILE A 243 -17.41 8.90 -0.14
N PHE A 244 -16.27 8.74 0.51
CA PHE A 244 -15.17 7.91 0.05
C PHE A 244 -15.32 6.49 0.58
N ARG A 245 -15.04 5.52 -0.30
CA ARG A 245 -14.91 4.09 0.00
C ARG A 245 -13.65 3.63 -0.72
N PHE A 246 -12.79 2.91 -0.01
CA PHE A 246 -11.53 2.43 -0.58
C PHE A 246 -11.80 1.26 -1.54
N SER A 247 -12.65 0.31 -1.13
CA SER A 247 -13.04 -0.84 -1.96
C SER A 247 -13.67 -0.41 -3.31
N GLU A 248 -14.49 0.65 -3.30
CA GLU A 248 -15.09 1.25 -4.52
C GLU A 248 -14.13 2.18 -5.31
N HIS A 249 -12.92 2.44 -4.83
CA HIS A 249 -11.98 3.40 -5.43
C HIS A 249 -11.14 2.77 -6.55
N ASP A 250 -11.67 2.74 -7.78
CA ASP A 250 -11.05 1.97 -8.87
C ASP A 250 -9.68 2.51 -9.35
N THR A 251 -9.51 3.83 -9.52
CA THR A 251 -8.27 4.46 -10.04
C THR A 251 -8.12 5.90 -9.54
N GLY A 252 -6.88 6.36 -9.32
CA GLY A 252 -6.54 7.76 -8.97
C GLY A 252 -5.81 7.89 -7.62
N PRO A 253 -5.23 9.06 -7.30
CA PRO A 253 -4.73 9.33 -5.97
C PRO A 253 -5.88 9.38 -4.95
N PHE A 254 -5.63 8.97 -3.71
CA PHE A 254 -6.53 9.26 -2.57
C PHE A 254 -5.92 10.21 -1.54
N VAL A 255 -4.66 10.61 -1.73
CA VAL A 255 -3.97 11.64 -0.94
C VAL A 255 -3.46 12.74 -1.88
N THR A 256 -3.73 14.00 -1.57
CA THR A 256 -3.07 15.16 -2.20
C THR A 256 -1.90 15.62 -1.32
N ARG A 257 -0.74 15.92 -1.91
CA ARG A 257 0.31 16.68 -1.20
C ARG A 257 0.00 18.17 -1.27
N SER A 258 0.21 18.87 -0.16
CA SER A 258 0.18 20.33 -0.07
C SER A 258 1.50 20.79 0.54
N LEU A 259 2.29 21.54 -0.24
CA LEU A 259 3.58 22.07 0.19
C LEU A 259 3.51 23.59 0.50
N SER A 260 2.32 24.16 0.34
CA SER A 260 2.03 25.58 0.53
C SER A 260 0.57 25.81 0.92
N GLN A 261 0.29 26.98 1.48
CA GLN A 261 -1.07 27.42 1.80
C GLN A 261 -2.00 27.44 0.58
N ALA A 262 -1.45 27.79 -0.60
CA ALA A 262 -2.19 27.80 -1.86
C ALA A 262 -2.66 26.39 -2.26
N ASP A 263 -1.83 25.37 -2.05
CA ASP A 263 -2.21 23.97 -2.30
C ASP A 263 -3.30 23.50 -1.33
N LEU A 264 -3.23 23.92 -0.06
CA LEU A 264 -4.24 23.58 0.95
C LEU A 264 -5.59 24.22 0.63
N SER A 265 -5.61 25.52 0.33
CA SER A 265 -6.81 26.22 -0.16
C SER A 265 -7.35 25.61 -1.45
N SER A 266 -6.47 25.18 -2.37
CA SER A 266 -6.87 24.47 -3.60
C SER A 266 -7.56 23.14 -3.30
N TRP A 267 -7.01 22.33 -2.38
CA TRP A 267 -7.63 21.07 -1.96
C TRP A 267 -8.96 21.27 -1.21
N LEU A 268 -9.05 22.27 -0.31
CA LEU A 268 -10.29 22.61 0.40
C LEU A 268 -11.42 23.04 -0.55
N LYS A 269 -11.07 23.67 -1.69
CA LYS A 269 -11.95 24.02 -2.81
C LYS A 269 -12.31 22.81 -3.71
N GLY A 270 -11.76 21.63 -3.45
CA GLY A 270 -11.96 20.40 -4.21
C GLY A 270 -10.92 20.15 -5.29
N THR A 271 -10.46 18.90 -5.42
CA THR A 271 -9.53 18.44 -6.45
C THR A 271 -10.25 17.78 -7.62
N GLU A 272 -9.56 17.51 -8.73
CA GLU A 272 -10.18 16.88 -9.91
C GLU A 272 -10.46 15.39 -9.67
N ASP A 273 -9.55 14.68 -8.99
CA ASP A 273 -9.72 13.27 -8.57
C ASP A 273 -10.65 13.10 -7.36
N GLY A 274 -10.86 14.16 -6.57
CA GLY A 274 -11.58 14.10 -5.30
C GLY A 274 -10.83 13.25 -4.26
N THR A 275 -9.71 13.75 -3.77
CA THR A 275 -8.89 13.11 -2.73
C THR A 275 -9.49 13.31 -1.33
N PRO A 276 -9.77 12.24 -0.55
CA PRO A 276 -10.29 12.37 0.83
C PRO A 276 -9.28 12.90 1.85
N PHE A 277 -7.97 12.77 1.60
CA PHE A 277 -6.92 13.31 2.47
C PHE A 277 -6.05 14.35 1.76
N CYS A 278 -5.61 15.34 2.52
CA CYS A 278 -4.48 16.21 2.19
C CYS A 278 -3.35 15.98 3.19
N LEU A 279 -2.15 15.70 2.70
CA LEU A 279 -0.92 15.69 3.49
C LEU A 279 -0.26 17.07 3.34
N HIS A 280 -0.38 17.91 4.36
CA HIS A 280 0.02 19.30 4.37
C HIS A 280 1.28 19.51 5.22
N SER A 281 2.33 20.05 4.61
CA SER A 281 3.56 20.45 5.31
C SER A 281 3.40 21.83 5.94
N THR A 282 3.62 21.94 7.25
CA THR A 282 3.64 23.23 7.98
C THR A 282 5.07 23.66 8.29
N ALA A 283 5.25 24.83 8.92
CA ALA A 283 6.55 25.26 9.44
C ALA A 283 7.07 24.39 10.62
N THR A 284 6.23 23.54 11.21
CA THR A 284 6.53 22.77 12.44
C THR A 284 6.48 21.25 12.28
N GLY A 285 5.80 20.73 11.25
CA GLY A 285 5.51 19.30 11.10
C GLY A 285 4.77 18.99 9.80
N ASN A 286 4.04 17.87 9.76
CA ASN A 286 3.23 17.48 8.60
C ASN A 286 1.90 16.88 9.06
N ALA A 287 0.80 17.54 8.75
CA ALA A 287 -0.53 17.10 9.16
C ALA A 287 -1.26 16.36 8.05
N LEU A 288 -1.93 15.26 8.39
CA LEU A 288 -2.91 14.61 7.54
C LEU A 288 -4.31 15.19 7.82
N ILE A 289 -4.86 15.91 6.86
CA ILE A 289 -6.14 16.64 6.96
C ILE A 289 -7.21 15.89 6.16
N PHE A 290 -8.38 15.67 6.76
CA PHE A 290 -9.52 15.00 6.11
C PHE A 290 -10.87 15.46 6.70
N CYS A 291 -11.97 15.15 6.01
CA CYS A 291 -13.33 15.46 6.49
C CYS A 291 -14.13 14.20 6.81
N LEU A 292 -14.85 14.23 7.94
CA LEU A 292 -15.82 13.20 8.32
C LEU A 292 -17.23 13.78 8.32
N GLN A 293 -18.21 12.99 7.84
CA GLN A 293 -19.64 13.27 7.96
C GLN A 293 -20.31 12.27 8.90
N LEU A 294 -21.06 12.76 9.89
CA LEU A 294 -21.87 11.99 10.82
C LEU A 294 -23.20 11.53 10.19
N LEU A 295 -23.86 10.55 10.81
CA LEU A 295 -25.19 10.11 10.37
C LEU A 295 -26.29 11.18 10.49
N THR A 296 -26.13 12.21 11.33
CA THR A 296 -27.00 13.41 11.32
C THR A 296 -26.89 14.24 10.04
N GLY A 297 -25.81 14.07 9.28
CA GLY A 297 -25.41 14.95 8.18
C GLY A 297 -24.41 16.03 8.60
N ASP A 298 -24.16 16.22 9.90
CA ASP A 298 -23.15 17.14 10.42
C ASP A 298 -21.74 16.71 9.97
N ARG A 299 -20.84 17.68 9.83
CA ARG A 299 -19.49 17.48 9.32
C ARG A 299 -18.43 17.97 10.30
N LEU A 300 -17.23 17.42 10.21
CA LEU A 300 -16.03 17.95 10.87
C LEU A 300 -14.79 17.81 10.00
N TRP A 301 -13.83 18.71 10.19
CA TRP A 301 -12.45 18.49 9.80
C TRP A 301 -11.73 17.69 10.89
N VAL A 302 -10.81 16.81 10.49
CA VAL A 302 -9.80 16.23 11.37
C VAL A 302 -8.44 16.66 10.86
N VAL A 303 -7.60 17.15 11.77
CA VAL A 303 -6.18 17.42 11.51
C VAL A 303 -5.39 16.45 12.38
N LEU A 304 -4.58 15.61 11.75
CA LEU A 304 -3.90 14.49 12.39
C LEU A 304 -2.38 14.58 12.22
N GLU A 305 -1.64 14.73 13.33
CA GLU A 305 -0.20 14.43 13.34
C GLU A 305 0.01 12.93 13.50
N VAL A 306 1.00 12.36 12.81
CA VAL A 306 1.35 10.94 12.94
C VAL A 306 2.76 10.79 13.51
N LEU A 307 2.81 10.52 14.82
CA LEU A 307 4.04 10.24 15.55
C LEU A 307 4.42 8.77 15.38
N PHE A 308 5.71 8.48 15.15
CA PHE A 308 6.23 7.13 15.03
C PHE A 308 7.44 6.95 15.95
N GLU A 309 7.29 6.11 16.98
CA GLU A 309 8.36 5.79 17.93
C GLU A 309 9.10 4.52 17.53
N SER A 310 10.44 4.55 17.60
CA SER A 310 11.29 3.40 17.26
C SER A 310 11.33 2.33 18.36
N THR A 311 10.88 2.67 19.57
CA THR A 311 10.71 1.77 20.72
C THR A 311 9.42 2.12 21.45
N GLN A 312 8.76 1.16 22.08
CA GLN A 312 7.50 1.45 22.79
C GLN A 312 7.77 2.28 24.05
N ARG A 313 7.36 3.55 24.02
CA ARG A 313 7.46 4.50 25.15
C ARG A 313 6.16 5.27 25.33
N GLU A 314 5.95 5.78 26.53
CA GLU A 314 4.94 6.82 26.77
C GLU A 314 5.54 8.19 26.43
N LEU A 315 4.74 9.03 25.78
CA LEU A 315 5.09 10.43 25.48
C LEU A 315 4.77 11.30 26.70
N SER A 316 5.65 12.25 27.00
CA SER A 316 5.39 13.22 28.07
C SER A 316 4.28 14.20 27.67
N ALA A 317 3.57 14.74 28.68
CA ALA A 317 2.48 15.68 28.42
C ALA A 317 2.95 16.94 27.67
N ALA A 318 4.21 17.38 27.89
CA ALA A 318 4.83 18.47 27.15
C ALA A 318 5.01 18.14 25.65
N GLU A 319 5.57 16.98 25.30
CA GLU A 319 5.72 16.55 23.89
C GLU A 319 4.36 16.50 23.17
N VAL A 320 3.33 16.00 23.86
CA VAL A 320 1.96 15.90 23.36
C VAL A 320 1.30 17.28 23.22
N GLN A 321 1.51 18.18 24.18
CA GLN A 321 1.01 19.55 24.15
C GLN A 321 1.69 20.40 23.06
N ASP A 322 2.99 20.23 22.84
CA ASP A 322 3.72 20.86 21.74
C ASP A 322 3.23 20.31 20.39
N THR A 323 2.96 19.00 20.29
CA THR A 323 2.33 18.40 19.11
C THR A 323 0.94 18.99 18.84
N PHE A 324 0.08 19.11 19.85
CA PHE A 324 -1.24 19.72 19.70
C PHE A 324 -1.22 21.23 19.37
N GLN A 325 -0.13 21.94 19.68
CA GLN A 325 0.11 23.31 19.22
C GLN A 325 0.59 23.36 17.76
N ALA A 326 1.45 22.43 17.34
CA ALA A 326 1.94 22.32 15.96
C ALA A 326 0.83 22.06 14.93
N ILE A 327 -0.24 21.36 15.33
CA ILE A 327 -1.46 21.16 14.52
C ILE A 327 -2.62 22.12 14.88
N SER A 328 -2.33 23.24 15.54
CA SER A 328 -3.34 24.27 15.84
C SER A 328 -3.78 25.02 14.57
N PRO A 329 -5.04 25.52 14.51
CA PRO A 329 -5.52 26.31 13.37
C PRO A 329 -4.60 27.50 13.05
N ALA A 330 -4.04 28.14 14.08
CA ALA A 330 -3.09 29.25 13.92
C ALA A 330 -1.83 28.87 13.13
N VAL A 331 -1.31 27.65 13.29
CA VAL A 331 -0.13 27.16 12.54
C VAL A 331 -0.52 26.70 11.14
N LEU A 332 -1.70 26.07 10.99
CA LEU A 332 -2.24 25.61 9.70
C LEU A 332 -2.58 26.73 8.71
N PHE A 333 -2.62 28.00 9.17
CA PHE A 333 -2.99 29.15 8.34
C PHE A 333 -1.79 29.99 7.90
N GLY A 334 -0.59 29.70 8.40
CA GLY A 334 0.66 30.41 8.11
C GLY A 334 0.67 31.89 8.52
N ASP A 335 1.79 32.56 8.23
CA ASP A 335 2.00 33.97 8.59
C ASP A 335 1.36 34.97 7.60
N SER A 336 0.87 34.50 6.44
CA SER A 336 0.38 35.34 5.35
C SER A 336 -1.10 35.69 5.51
N LEU A 337 -1.39 36.81 6.18
CA LEU A 337 -2.73 37.31 6.53
C LEU A 337 -3.83 37.14 5.45
N ALA A 338 -3.49 37.23 4.16
CA ALA A 338 -4.44 37.04 3.06
C ALA A 338 -4.79 35.56 2.83
N ASP A 339 -3.78 34.69 2.77
CA ASP A 339 -3.93 33.24 2.57
C ASP A 339 -4.50 32.56 3.85
N THR A 340 -4.11 33.08 5.01
CA THR A 340 -4.71 32.79 6.33
C THR A 340 -6.22 33.03 6.30
N ALA A 341 -6.65 34.20 5.82
CA ALA A 341 -8.07 34.56 5.77
C ALA A 341 -8.87 33.73 4.75
N GLU A 342 -8.29 33.35 3.61
CA GLU A 342 -8.95 32.44 2.68
C GLU A 342 -9.11 31.03 3.29
N THR A 343 -8.03 30.47 3.86
CA THR A 343 -8.06 29.12 4.45
C THR A 343 -9.05 29.05 5.60
N ALA A 344 -9.04 30.04 6.49
CA ALA A 344 -10.00 30.21 7.59
C ALA A 344 -11.45 30.21 7.08
N SER A 345 -11.73 30.96 6.01
CA SER A 345 -13.06 31.05 5.38
C SER A 345 -13.52 29.70 4.79
N LEU A 346 -12.62 28.97 4.11
CA LEU A 346 -12.91 27.65 3.50
C LEU A 346 -13.19 26.55 4.53
N LEU A 347 -12.58 26.64 5.72
CA LEU A 347 -12.81 25.71 6.83
C LEU A 347 -14.12 26.05 7.56
N GLN A 348 -14.39 27.35 7.75
CA GLN A 348 -15.66 27.87 8.28
C GLN A 348 -16.86 27.60 7.36
N SER A 349 -16.65 27.49 6.04
CA SER A 349 -17.71 27.19 5.05
C SER A 349 -18.09 25.71 4.99
N LEU A 350 -18.07 24.99 6.12
CA LEU A 350 -18.64 23.65 6.22
C LEU A 350 -20.16 23.75 6.41
N ASP A 351 -20.91 23.18 5.46
CA ASP A 351 -22.34 22.92 5.62
C ASP A 351 -22.55 22.00 6.85
N HIS A 352 -23.49 22.36 7.73
CA HIS A 352 -23.80 21.62 8.96
C HIS A 352 -22.56 21.33 9.83
N PRO A 353 -21.93 22.35 10.46
CA PRO A 353 -20.75 22.14 11.30
C PRO A 353 -21.09 21.41 12.60
N CYS A 354 -20.27 20.44 12.99
CA CYS A 354 -20.43 19.62 14.18
C CYS A 354 -20.33 20.46 15.47
N PRO A 355 -21.28 20.35 16.42
CA PRO A 355 -21.29 21.19 17.61
C PRO A 355 -20.10 20.93 18.54
N GLY A 356 -19.41 22.01 18.92
CA GLY A 356 -18.34 21.98 19.93
C GLY A 356 -16.91 21.88 19.41
N LEU A 357 -16.68 21.93 18.09
CA LEU A 357 -15.34 21.86 17.46
C LEU A 357 -14.70 23.25 17.19
N GLY A 358 -14.97 24.24 18.05
CA GLY A 358 -14.48 25.61 17.87
C GLY A 358 -15.01 26.32 16.62
N PRO A 359 -14.45 27.49 16.25
CA PRO A 359 -14.93 28.30 15.12
C PRO A 359 -14.57 27.71 13.75
N PHE A 360 -13.52 26.90 13.66
CA PHE A 360 -13.07 26.27 12.41
C PHE A 360 -13.63 24.85 12.20
N ASN A 361 -14.38 24.33 13.19
CA ASN A 361 -14.99 23.01 13.15
C ASN A 361 -13.95 21.88 12.93
N ILE A 362 -12.83 21.97 13.65
CA ILE A 362 -11.67 21.07 13.58
C ILE A 362 -11.59 20.21 14.85
N LEU A 363 -11.38 18.91 14.66
CA LEU A 363 -10.84 18.02 15.68
C LEU A 363 -9.32 17.90 15.50
N ARG A 364 -8.54 18.34 16.50
CA ARG A 364 -7.08 18.13 16.54
C ARG A 364 -6.78 16.73 17.08
N ALA A 365 -5.98 15.95 16.36
CA ALA A 365 -5.75 14.55 16.67
C ALA A 365 -4.28 14.12 16.55
N ILE A 366 -3.90 13.10 17.31
CA ILE A 366 -2.58 12.46 17.23
C ILE A 366 -2.74 10.94 17.02
N LEU A 367 -1.97 10.36 16.10
CA LEU A 367 -1.83 8.91 15.93
C LEU A 367 -0.44 8.47 16.39
N PRO A 368 -0.31 7.91 17.61
CA PRO A 368 0.98 7.47 18.14
C PRO A 368 1.28 6.02 17.73
N PHE A 369 1.97 5.84 16.60
CA PHE A 369 2.55 4.54 16.25
C PHE A 369 3.69 4.20 17.20
N ASN A 370 3.61 3.03 17.86
CA ASN A 370 4.45 2.59 19.00
C ASN A 370 4.44 3.50 20.25
N GLY A 371 3.89 4.71 20.20
CA GLY A 371 3.75 5.59 21.36
C GLY A 371 2.54 5.25 22.25
N GLY A 372 2.69 5.44 23.56
CA GLY A 372 1.60 5.59 24.51
C GLY A 372 1.34 7.06 24.82
N ILE A 373 0.08 7.46 25.00
CA ILE A 373 -0.30 8.79 25.50
C ILE A 373 -1.44 8.63 26.51
N ASP A 374 -1.33 9.29 27.65
CA ASP A 374 -2.44 9.51 28.58
C ASP A 374 -3.23 10.76 28.17
N ILE A 375 -4.46 10.57 27.68
CA ILE A 375 -5.34 11.67 27.27
C ILE A 375 -6.10 12.31 28.44
N ASP A 376 -6.18 11.62 29.59
CA ASP A 376 -6.85 12.11 30.79
C ASP A 376 -5.90 12.89 31.71
N HIS A 377 -4.67 13.17 31.25
CA HIS A 377 -3.68 13.98 31.96
C HIS A 377 -4.23 15.40 32.23
N PRO A 378 -4.04 15.98 33.45
CA PRO A 378 -4.70 17.24 33.85
C PRO A 378 -4.44 18.45 32.95
N GLU A 379 -3.29 18.50 32.27
CA GLU A 379 -2.94 19.58 31.33
C GLU A 379 -3.89 19.64 30.11
N PHE A 380 -4.51 18.52 29.74
CA PHE A 380 -5.44 18.41 28.62
C PHE A 380 -6.91 18.66 29.00
N ALA A 381 -7.25 18.60 30.30
CA ALA A 381 -8.61 18.77 30.81
C ALA A 381 -9.15 20.22 30.68
N HIS A 382 -8.33 21.15 30.17
CA HIS A 382 -8.65 22.57 30.02
C HIS A 382 -8.43 23.10 28.58
N SER A 383 -8.31 22.22 27.57
CA SER A 383 -8.23 22.66 26.17
C SER A 383 -9.57 23.27 25.72
N GLU A 384 -9.54 24.49 25.16
CA GLU A 384 -10.74 25.19 24.69
C GLU A 384 -11.36 24.57 23.43
N GLU A 385 -10.54 23.92 22.60
CA GLU A 385 -10.99 23.08 21.48
C GLU A 385 -10.75 21.61 21.84
N PRO A 386 -11.67 20.69 21.49
CA PRO A 386 -11.51 19.28 21.80
C PRO A 386 -10.35 18.65 21.02
N ILE A 387 -9.61 17.79 21.72
CA ILE A 387 -8.49 17.02 21.20
C ILE A 387 -8.80 15.52 21.25
N ALA A 388 -8.13 14.72 20.42
CA ALA A 388 -8.28 13.28 20.39
C ALA A 388 -6.98 12.52 20.11
N ILE A 389 -6.94 11.25 20.51
CA ILE A 389 -5.82 10.33 20.24
C ILE A 389 -6.35 9.05 19.58
N LEU A 390 -5.70 8.63 18.50
CA LEU A 390 -6.15 7.48 17.72
C LEU A 390 -5.68 6.16 18.32
N ASN A 391 -6.63 5.27 18.57
CA ASN A 391 -6.42 3.95 19.13
C ASN A 391 -5.94 2.96 18.05
N VAL A 392 -4.62 2.84 17.92
CA VAL A 392 -3.94 1.89 17.02
C VAL A 392 -4.48 0.45 17.16
N LYS A 393 -4.81 0.02 18.38
CA LYS A 393 -5.36 -1.33 18.67
C LYS A 393 -6.79 -1.52 18.13
N ALA A 394 -7.54 -0.43 17.95
CA ALA A 394 -8.88 -0.46 17.36
C ALA A 394 -8.87 -0.33 15.82
N LEU A 395 -7.88 0.36 15.26
CA LEU A 395 -7.61 0.41 13.81
C LEU A 395 -7.17 -0.96 13.27
N LYS A 396 -6.23 -1.63 13.95
CA LYS A 396 -5.64 -2.93 13.57
C LYS A 396 -6.65 -3.94 12.98
N PRO A 397 -7.71 -4.37 13.69
CA PRO A 397 -8.66 -5.37 13.17
C PRO A 397 -9.56 -4.86 12.03
N CYS A 398 -9.55 -3.57 11.70
CA CYS A 398 -10.23 -3.04 10.51
C CYS A 398 -9.32 -3.16 9.28
N VAL A 399 -8.01 -2.97 9.47
CA VAL A 399 -7.00 -3.04 8.42
C VAL A 399 -6.61 -4.49 8.08
N GLU A 400 -6.58 -5.37 9.07
CA GLU A 400 -6.32 -6.82 8.92
C GLU A 400 -7.49 -7.62 8.30
N VAL A 401 -8.67 -7.02 8.18
CA VAL A 401 -9.84 -7.64 7.54
C VAL A 401 -9.80 -7.50 6.01
N THR A 402 -9.01 -6.57 5.48
CA THR A 402 -8.82 -6.39 4.03
C THR A 402 -7.81 -7.42 3.50
N PRO A 403 -8.18 -8.29 2.54
CA PRO A 403 -7.25 -9.22 1.91
C PRO A 403 -6.10 -8.48 1.25
N GLN A 404 -4.88 -9.00 1.36
CA GLN A 404 -3.72 -8.37 0.74
C GLN A 404 -3.82 -8.42 -0.79
N GLU A 405 -4.46 -9.46 -1.33
CA GLU A 405 -4.76 -9.62 -2.75
C GLU A 405 -5.64 -8.50 -3.30
N GLU A 406 -6.56 -7.95 -2.47
CA GLU A 406 -7.36 -6.78 -2.86
C GLU A 406 -6.47 -5.54 -3.01
N LEU A 407 -5.49 -5.36 -2.14
CA LEU A 407 -4.50 -4.27 -2.26
C LEU A 407 -3.59 -4.46 -3.48
N VAL A 408 -3.25 -5.70 -3.86
CA VAL A 408 -2.52 -5.96 -5.11
C VAL A 408 -3.37 -5.59 -6.33
N GLU A 409 -4.66 -5.96 -6.37
CA GLU A 409 -5.55 -5.55 -7.47
C GLU A 409 -5.73 -4.02 -7.53
N HIS A 410 -5.74 -3.31 -6.40
CA HIS A 410 -5.69 -1.83 -6.39
C HIS A 410 -4.39 -1.32 -7.02
N ILE A 411 -3.23 -1.85 -6.61
CA ILE A 411 -1.92 -1.47 -7.16
C ILE A 411 -1.87 -1.73 -8.66
N VAL A 412 -2.30 -2.90 -9.13
CA VAL A 412 -2.41 -3.23 -10.55
C VAL A 412 -3.29 -2.21 -11.28
N ALA A 413 -4.49 -1.91 -10.76
CA ALA A 413 -5.43 -0.99 -11.40
C ALA A 413 -4.81 0.41 -11.60
N MET A 414 -4.16 0.97 -10.58
CA MET A 414 -3.49 2.27 -10.66
C MET A 414 -2.30 2.25 -11.64
N VAL A 415 -1.37 1.30 -11.51
CA VAL A 415 -0.13 1.32 -12.33
C VAL A 415 -0.33 0.87 -13.78
N THR A 416 -1.49 0.28 -14.13
CA THR A 416 -1.81 -0.19 -15.50
C THR A 416 -2.99 0.53 -16.16
N GLY A 417 -3.81 1.26 -15.41
CA GLY A 417 -5.06 1.85 -15.88
C GLY A 417 -6.14 0.83 -16.25
N LEU A 418 -6.06 -0.41 -15.72
CA LEU A 418 -7.08 -1.44 -15.88
C LEU A 418 -8.09 -1.37 -14.72
N PRO A 419 -9.38 -1.70 -14.95
CA PRO A 419 -10.34 -1.86 -13.86
C PRO A 419 -9.99 -3.08 -12.99
N LYS A 420 -10.18 -2.97 -11.67
CA LYS A 420 -10.01 -4.08 -10.72
C LYS A 420 -10.81 -5.31 -11.12
N GLN A 421 -10.25 -6.51 -10.93
CA GLN A 421 -11.04 -7.73 -11.03
C GLN A 421 -11.94 -7.88 -9.79
N ARG A 422 -13.26 -7.77 -9.95
CA ARG A 422 -14.20 -8.02 -8.84
C ARG A 422 -14.20 -9.50 -8.48
N SER A 423 -14.22 -9.81 -7.18
CA SER A 423 -14.05 -11.17 -6.66
C SER A 423 -15.13 -12.17 -7.10
N ASP A 424 -16.31 -11.70 -7.52
CA ASP A 424 -17.34 -12.53 -8.17
C ASP A 424 -16.80 -13.28 -9.41
N ASP A 425 -15.90 -12.68 -10.19
CA ASP A 425 -15.32 -13.31 -11.39
C ASP A 425 -14.25 -14.38 -11.09
N TYR A 426 -13.69 -14.43 -9.87
CA TYR A 426 -12.88 -15.58 -9.43
C TYR A 426 -13.71 -16.88 -9.33
N SER A 427 -15.05 -16.77 -9.27
CA SER A 427 -15.95 -17.92 -9.36
C SER A 427 -16.13 -18.43 -10.80
N SER A 428 -16.11 -17.53 -11.79
CA SER A 428 -16.36 -17.82 -13.20
C SER A 428 -15.08 -18.25 -13.94
N SER A 429 -13.95 -17.62 -13.62
CA SER A 429 -12.66 -17.78 -14.32
C SER A 429 -11.87 -19.04 -13.94
N ARG A 430 -12.42 -19.94 -13.11
CA ARG A 430 -11.82 -21.27 -12.86
C ARG A 430 -11.98 -22.21 -14.06
N TYR A 431 -11.22 -21.91 -15.12
CA TYR A 431 -11.06 -22.74 -16.30
C TYR A 431 -10.68 -24.17 -15.89
N ARG A 432 -11.42 -25.13 -16.43
CA ARG A 432 -11.32 -26.54 -16.03
C ARG A 432 -9.96 -27.10 -16.42
N TRP A 433 -9.06 -27.25 -15.44
CA TRP A 433 -7.94 -28.18 -15.55
C TRP A 433 -8.52 -29.57 -15.86
N ALA A 434 -8.28 -30.02 -17.09
CA ALA A 434 -8.81 -31.28 -17.60
C ALA A 434 -8.07 -32.44 -16.94
N THR A 435 -8.51 -32.82 -15.74
CA THR A 435 -8.03 -34.02 -15.03
C THR A 435 -8.17 -35.21 -15.97
N MET A 436 -7.04 -35.78 -16.40
CA MET A 436 -7.02 -36.90 -17.33
C MET A 436 -7.71 -38.10 -16.68
N LYS A 437 -8.97 -38.35 -17.08
CA LYS A 437 -9.72 -39.52 -16.65
C LYS A 437 -9.06 -40.77 -17.20
N THR A 438 -8.33 -41.47 -16.34
CA THR A 438 -7.72 -42.76 -16.64
C THR A 438 -8.78 -43.72 -17.15
N SER A 439 -8.61 -44.16 -18.40
CA SER A 439 -9.59 -44.96 -19.13
C SER A 439 -9.60 -46.40 -18.63
N ARG A 440 -10.36 -46.66 -17.55
CA ARG A 440 -10.69 -48.02 -17.13
C ARG A 440 -11.42 -48.73 -18.28
N SER A 441 -10.74 -49.69 -18.89
CA SER A 441 -11.26 -50.53 -19.95
C SER A 441 -12.48 -51.33 -19.48
N LYS A 442 -13.45 -51.51 -20.38
CA LYS A 442 -14.55 -52.46 -20.21
C LYS A 442 -14.68 -53.26 -21.50
N LEU A 443 -14.64 -54.58 -21.39
CA LEU A 443 -14.92 -55.48 -22.50
C LEU A 443 -16.40 -55.37 -22.93
N PRO A 444 -16.71 -55.66 -24.21
CA PRO A 444 -18.08 -55.58 -24.72
C PRO A 444 -18.97 -56.72 -24.21
N LYS A 445 -20.29 -56.49 -24.24
CA LYS A 445 -21.32 -57.55 -24.17
C LYS A 445 -22.31 -57.40 -25.31
N ALA A 446 -22.84 -58.54 -25.76
CA ALA A 446 -23.64 -58.69 -26.98
C ALA A 446 -25.10 -58.18 -26.85
N PRO A 447 -25.85 -58.03 -27.96
CA PRO A 447 -27.05 -57.17 -28.01
C PRO A 447 -28.42 -57.89 -28.04
N GLN A 448 -29.46 -57.20 -27.52
CA GLN A 448 -30.89 -57.23 -27.96
C GLN A 448 -31.68 -58.56 -27.77
N PRO A 449 -33.04 -58.56 -27.58
CA PRO A 449 -34.02 -57.86 -28.42
C PRO A 449 -35.30 -57.22 -27.79
N ARG A 450 -35.77 -56.16 -28.47
CA ARG A 450 -37.17 -55.71 -28.75
C ARG A 450 -38.38 -56.29 -27.97
N SER A 451 -39.24 -55.38 -27.47
CA SER A 451 -40.69 -55.26 -27.82
C SER A 451 -41.30 -53.92 -27.33
N ALA A 452 -42.57 -53.61 -27.67
CA ALA A 452 -43.27 -52.32 -27.43
C ALA A 452 -44.81 -52.58 -27.31
N PRO A 453 -45.79 -51.61 -27.35
CA PRO A 453 -45.74 -50.12 -27.36
C PRO A 453 -46.81 -49.38 -26.48
N ALA A 454 -46.87 -48.04 -26.59
CA ALA A 454 -48.00 -47.13 -26.26
C ALA A 454 -48.31 -46.85 -24.75
N ALA A 455 -49.06 -45.80 -24.34
CA ALA A 455 -49.92 -44.87 -25.09
C ALA A 455 -50.08 -43.43 -24.47
N ARG A 456 -50.46 -42.47 -25.35
CA ARG A 456 -51.32 -41.26 -25.16
C ARG A 456 -51.03 -40.15 -24.09
N LYS A 457 -50.81 -38.94 -24.64
CA LYS A 457 -51.15 -37.57 -24.13
C LYS A 457 -52.71 -37.40 -24.01
N PRO A 458 -53.33 -36.32 -23.42
CA PRO A 458 -52.89 -34.90 -23.49
C PRO A 458 -53.29 -33.90 -22.36
N SER A 459 -53.01 -32.62 -22.67
CA SER A 459 -53.26 -31.32 -21.99
C SER A 459 -54.69 -31.03 -21.49
N LYS A 460 -54.90 -30.05 -20.59
CA LYS A 460 -55.18 -28.63 -20.96
C LYS A 460 -55.26 -27.62 -19.77
N LYS A 461 -54.98 -26.36 -20.12
CA LYS A 461 -55.58 -25.08 -19.65
C LYS A 461 -55.43 -24.55 -18.20
N THR A 462 -54.75 -23.40 -18.16
CA THR A 462 -54.94 -22.16 -17.37
C THR A 462 -56.38 -21.56 -17.42
N PRO A 463 -56.71 -20.43 -16.73
CA PRO A 463 -56.25 -19.84 -15.46
C PRO A 463 -57.44 -19.30 -14.57
N THR A 464 -57.16 -18.30 -13.71
CA THR A 464 -58.04 -17.23 -13.13
C THR A 464 -58.49 -17.28 -11.64
N THR A 465 -58.11 -16.22 -10.90
CA THR A 465 -58.85 -15.43 -9.87
C THR A 465 -59.82 -16.14 -8.90
N SER A 466 -59.72 -16.03 -7.56
CA SER A 466 -59.86 -14.77 -6.79
C SER A 466 -59.90 -14.96 -5.25
N LYS A 467 -59.65 -13.87 -4.50
CA LYS A 467 -60.15 -13.48 -3.14
C LYS A 467 -60.58 -14.56 -2.12
N GLY A 468 -60.03 -14.57 -0.89
CA GLY A 468 -60.73 -15.28 0.21
C GLY A 468 -60.21 -15.44 1.66
N ARG A 469 -59.71 -14.39 2.36
CA ARG A 469 -59.85 -14.17 3.84
C ARG A 469 -59.30 -15.18 4.89
N LYS A 470 -59.06 -14.65 6.11
CA LYS A 470 -58.94 -15.31 7.44
C LYS A 470 -57.70 -16.18 7.71
N GLY A 471 -56.68 -15.51 8.27
CA GLY A 471 -55.48 -16.12 8.85
C GLY A 471 -55.66 -16.82 10.20
N LYS A 472 -54.52 -17.07 10.86
CA LYS A 472 -54.42 -17.59 12.23
C LYS A 472 -53.16 -17.03 12.89
N GLN A 473 -53.28 -16.47 14.09
CA GLN A 473 -52.15 -16.16 14.97
C GLN A 473 -51.82 -17.40 15.82
N SER A 474 -50.57 -17.51 16.27
CA SER A 474 -50.20 -18.37 17.40
C SER A 474 -49.14 -17.68 18.27
N ALA A 475 -49.58 -17.05 19.36
CA ALA A 475 -48.69 -16.50 20.37
C ALA A 475 -48.35 -17.56 21.44
N ARG A 476 -47.12 -17.57 21.97
CA ARG A 476 -46.76 -18.39 23.14
C ARG A 476 -45.90 -17.66 24.16
N LYS A 477 -46.59 -16.88 25.00
CA LYS A 477 -46.35 -16.61 26.43
C LYS A 477 -44.94 -16.92 27.00
N THR A 478 -44.18 -15.85 27.22
CA THR A 478 -43.71 -15.39 28.55
C THR A 478 -43.74 -16.37 29.74
N LYS A 479 -42.65 -16.40 30.52
CA LYS A 479 -42.72 -16.37 31.99
C LYS A 479 -41.53 -15.60 32.56
N SER A 480 -41.77 -14.87 33.65
CA SER A 480 -40.81 -13.99 34.35
C SER A 480 -40.74 -14.35 35.84
N THR A 481 -39.58 -14.12 36.47
CA THR A 481 -39.44 -13.97 37.93
C THR A 481 -38.34 -12.94 38.22
N ILE A 482 -38.57 -12.07 39.20
CA ILE A 482 -37.58 -11.16 39.80
C ILE A 482 -37.62 -11.37 41.31
N SER A 483 -36.46 -11.41 41.99
CA SER A 483 -36.37 -11.21 43.44
C SER A 483 -34.91 -11.02 43.89
N SER A 484 -34.60 -9.84 44.43
CA SER A 484 -33.55 -9.63 45.44
C SER A 484 -34.21 -9.61 46.83
N PRO A 485 -33.45 -9.78 47.92
CA PRO A 485 -33.11 -8.60 48.73
C PRO A 485 -31.69 -8.67 49.37
N GLU A 486 -31.40 -7.67 50.21
CA GLU A 486 -30.26 -7.55 51.14
C GLU A 486 -30.43 -8.52 52.35
N MET A 487 -29.58 -8.64 53.38
CA MET A 487 -28.49 -7.79 53.90
C MET A 487 -27.53 -8.59 54.82
N GLU A 488 -26.45 -7.92 55.28
CA GLU A 488 -25.73 -8.14 56.56
C GLU A 488 -24.62 -9.21 56.74
N GLN A 489 -23.91 -9.04 57.87
CA GLN A 489 -22.50 -9.43 58.11
C GLN A 489 -22.37 -10.58 59.13
N THR A 490 -21.24 -11.30 59.14
CA THR A 490 -20.24 -11.35 60.26
C THR A 490 -19.32 -12.59 60.23
N ALA A 491 -18.11 -12.42 60.79
CA ALA A 491 -17.20 -13.43 61.41
C ALA A 491 -16.68 -14.67 60.63
N GLY A 492 -15.38 -14.96 60.80
CA GLY A 492 -14.72 -16.26 60.53
C GLY A 492 -14.48 -17.05 61.83
N PRO A 493 -13.35 -17.78 62.03
CA PRO A 493 -12.18 -17.98 61.15
C PRO A 493 -11.71 -19.47 61.10
N SER A 494 -10.38 -19.69 60.96
CA SER A 494 -9.62 -20.97 61.07
C SER A 494 -9.66 -21.94 59.87
N MET A 495 -8.59 -22.69 59.56
CA MET A 495 -7.29 -22.85 60.26
C MET A 495 -6.08 -23.10 59.32
N ALA A 496 -4.91 -23.17 59.96
CA ALA A 496 -3.53 -23.49 59.52
C ALA A 496 -3.36 -24.44 58.29
N LEU A 497 -2.24 -24.41 57.54
CA LEU A 497 -0.85 -24.52 58.01
C LEU A 497 0.22 -23.66 57.28
N LYS A 498 1.37 -23.53 57.96
CA LYS A 498 2.59 -22.72 57.71
C LYS A 498 3.80 -23.53 58.26
N PRO A 499 5.08 -23.09 58.19
CA PRO A 499 5.94 -22.81 57.02
C PRO A 499 7.36 -23.46 57.18
N LYS A 500 8.33 -23.10 56.32
CA LYS A 500 9.80 -22.88 56.58
C LYS A 500 10.53 -22.68 55.23
N SER A 501 11.53 -21.80 54.97
CA SER A 501 12.53 -21.00 55.72
C SER A 501 13.64 -21.82 56.39
N MET A 502 14.96 -21.66 56.17
CA MET A 502 15.82 -20.67 55.45
C MET A 502 16.98 -21.44 54.70
N ALA A 503 18.13 -20.93 54.20
CA ALA A 503 18.84 -19.64 54.26
C ALA A 503 19.89 -19.44 53.12
N VAL A 504 20.61 -18.30 53.20
CA VAL A 504 21.95 -17.89 52.67
C VAL A 504 22.98 -19.06 52.67
N SER A 505 23.95 -19.24 51.73
CA SER A 505 25.04 -18.31 51.32
C SER A 505 25.80 -18.72 50.02
N ASP A 506 26.46 -17.74 49.38
CA ASP A 506 27.65 -17.90 48.49
C ASP A 506 28.97 -18.04 49.34
N PRO A 507 30.22 -18.21 48.79
CA PRO A 507 30.67 -18.16 47.39
C PRO A 507 31.72 -19.22 46.93
N VAL A 508 32.18 -19.12 45.66
CA VAL A 508 33.52 -19.47 45.11
C VAL A 508 34.10 -20.88 45.36
N ASP A 509 34.29 -21.68 44.30
CA ASP A 509 35.61 -21.86 43.66
C ASP A 509 35.59 -22.66 42.33
N ALA A 510 36.72 -22.70 41.62
CA ALA A 510 37.04 -23.53 40.43
C ALA A 510 38.48 -24.13 40.60
N PRO A 511 39.09 -24.93 39.68
CA PRO A 511 38.68 -25.36 38.34
C PRO A 511 39.00 -26.87 38.06
N ALA A 512 39.43 -27.19 36.82
CA ALA A 512 40.04 -28.45 36.34
C ALA A 512 39.09 -29.66 36.14
N GLU A 513 38.92 -30.16 34.90
CA GLU A 513 39.72 -31.23 34.24
C GLU A 513 39.08 -32.64 34.42
N THR A 514 39.11 -33.61 33.48
CA THR A 514 39.81 -33.78 32.19
C THR A 514 38.98 -34.63 31.19
N SER A 515 39.38 -34.58 29.90
CA SER A 515 39.33 -35.71 28.94
C SER A 515 37.97 -36.12 28.31
N LYS A 516 37.89 -36.74 27.11
CA LYS A 516 38.89 -37.08 26.05
C LYS A 516 38.19 -37.14 24.66
N ILE A 517 38.75 -36.46 23.66
CA ILE A 517 39.36 -37.06 22.42
C ILE A 517 38.55 -38.20 21.74
N ARG A 518 38.19 -38.15 20.42
CA ARG A 518 39.16 -38.23 19.29
C ARG A 518 38.61 -37.86 17.87
N ARG A 519 39.34 -36.95 17.20
CA ARG A 519 39.68 -36.83 15.76
C ARG A 519 38.69 -37.27 14.64
N GLY A 520 38.53 -36.36 13.66
CA GLY A 520 38.39 -36.67 12.22
C GLY A 520 38.98 -35.55 11.34
N LYS A 521 40.18 -35.73 10.77
CA LYS A 521 40.84 -34.74 9.89
C LYS A 521 40.61 -35.07 8.41
N ARG A 522 40.39 -34.05 7.57
CA ARG A 522 40.96 -33.98 6.20
C ARG A 522 41.06 -32.53 5.72
N GLN A 523 42.12 -32.24 4.98
CA GLN A 523 42.44 -30.99 4.28
C GLN A 523 43.12 -31.40 2.97
N PRO A 524 43.14 -30.53 1.94
CA PRO A 524 44.24 -30.61 0.97
C PRO A 524 44.86 -29.26 0.56
N SER A 525 46.15 -29.35 0.19
CA SER A 525 46.90 -28.57 -0.82
C SER A 525 46.92 -27.03 -0.80
N ARG A 526 48.09 -26.53 -0.36
CA ARG A 526 48.80 -25.30 -0.78
C ARG A 526 49.08 -25.28 -2.30
N MET A 527 49.10 -24.07 -2.89
CA MET A 527 49.92 -23.72 -4.06
C MET A 527 50.67 -22.41 -3.75
N GLU A 528 51.74 -22.13 -4.48
CA GLU A 528 52.63 -20.99 -4.29
C GLU A 528 52.72 -20.18 -5.57
N VAL A 529 52.75 -18.84 -5.46
CA VAL A 529 53.35 -17.95 -6.46
C VAL A 529 54.06 -16.80 -5.73
N VAL A 530 55.37 -16.74 -5.94
CA VAL A 530 56.32 -15.62 -5.86
C VAL A 530 55.79 -14.23 -5.42
N GLU A 531 56.44 -13.66 -4.39
CA GLU A 531 56.65 -12.21 -4.24
C GLU A 531 58.08 -11.85 -4.62
N GLU A 532 58.32 -10.62 -5.07
CA GLU A 532 59.65 -10.08 -5.37
C GLU A 532 59.89 -8.76 -4.61
N GLU A 533 61.06 -8.70 -3.97
CA GLU A 533 61.76 -7.59 -3.29
C GLU A 533 61.45 -6.13 -3.75
N LEU A 534 61.56 -5.06 -2.94
CA LEU A 534 62.62 -4.74 -1.95
C LEU A 534 62.31 -3.46 -1.11
N SER A 535 62.79 -3.41 0.14
CA SER A 535 63.13 -2.18 0.93
C SER A 535 61.98 -1.26 1.45
N ALA A 536 62.10 -0.47 2.54
CA ALA A 536 63.21 -0.23 3.47
C ALA A 536 62.77 0.13 4.93
N THR A 537 63.72 -0.05 5.85
CA THR A 537 63.93 0.52 7.21
C THR A 537 63.53 2.01 7.41
N THR A 538 63.22 2.59 8.60
CA THR A 538 63.35 2.17 10.03
C THR A 538 62.53 3.09 10.99
N SER A 539 62.37 2.67 12.26
CA SER A 539 61.90 3.47 13.43
C SER A 539 63.08 4.22 14.13
N PRO A 540 62.99 4.91 15.33
CA PRO A 540 61.85 5.25 16.21
C PRO A 540 61.87 6.68 16.87
N ARG A 541 60.96 6.91 17.85
CA ARG A 541 60.85 8.04 18.83
C ARG A 541 60.09 9.31 18.34
N GLY A 542 59.29 10.02 19.16
CA GLY A 542 58.72 9.69 20.48
C GLY A 542 58.35 10.90 21.37
N ARG A 543 57.35 10.71 22.26
CA ARG A 543 56.88 11.56 23.42
C ARG A 543 55.84 12.71 23.21
N LYS A 544 54.76 12.57 24.00
CA LYS A 544 54.04 13.60 24.82
C LYS A 544 52.95 14.53 24.24
N ARG A 545 51.69 14.15 24.54
CA ARG A 545 50.77 14.82 25.50
C ARG A 545 50.20 16.22 25.18
N LYS A 546 48.92 16.29 24.78
CA LYS A 546 47.81 16.91 25.55
C LYS A 546 46.43 16.69 24.90
N GLN A 547 45.35 16.89 25.67
CA GLN A 547 43.96 16.99 25.20
C GLN A 547 43.63 18.43 24.75
N ALA A 548 42.67 18.59 23.83
CA ALA A 548 41.85 19.78 23.67
C ALA A 548 40.50 19.39 23.03
N SER A 549 39.42 20.10 23.38
CA SER A 549 38.05 19.92 22.88
C SER A 549 37.76 20.91 21.73
N PRO A 550 36.67 20.77 20.94
CA PRO A 550 36.48 21.55 19.72
C PRO A 550 36.06 23.01 19.96
N ILE A 551 36.24 23.84 18.93
CA ILE A 551 35.90 25.27 18.91
C ILE A 551 34.73 25.49 17.94
N THR A 552 33.67 26.13 18.43
CA THR A 552 32.61 26.72 17.61
C THR A 552 33.08 28.02 16.94
N SER A 553 32.55 28.33 15.76
CA SER A 553 32.79 29.61 15.08
C SER A 553 31.48 30.16 14.53
N THR A 554 31.21 31.44 14.82
CA THR A 554 29.99 32.15 14.46
C THR A 554 30.35 33.55 13.98
N PHE A 555 29.85 33.99 12.83
CA PHE A 555 30.05 35.32 12.27
C PHE A 555 28.80 35.77 11.48
N PRO A 556 28.60 37.09 11.19
CA PRO A 556 27.30 37.73 11.42
C PRO A 556 26.66 38.34 10.15
N PRO A 557 25.41 38.83 10.24
CA PRO A 557 24.72 39.50 9.13
C PRO A 557 25.13 40.98 8.94
N THR A 558 24.86 41.51 7.75
CA THR A 558 25.01 42.94 7.40
C THR A 558 23.81 43.39 6.54
N THR A 559 23.38 44.65 6.68
CA THR A 559 22.10 45.17 6.16
C THR A 559 22.21 46.28 5.11
N SER A 560 21.06 46.59 4.48
CA SER A 560 20.68 47.82 3.75
C SER A 560 21.38 48.21 2.41
N GLN A 561 20.61 48.06 1.31
CA GLN A 561 20.13 49.10 0.35
C GLN A 561 21.08 50.20 -0.22
N PRO A 562 20.70 50.87 -1.34
CA PRO A 562 19.96 50.42 -2.55
C PRO A 562 20.64 50.93 -3.87
N ASP A 563 20.15 50.55 -5.06
CA ASP A 563 19.69 51.46 -6.15
C ASP A 563 19.40 50.74 -7.50
N ASN A 564 18.88 51.51 -8.48
CA ASN A 564 18.32 51.05 -9.76
C ASN A 564 19.33 50.81 -10.90
N ALA A 565 19.05 49.86 -11.78
CA ALA A 565 19.54 49.81 -13.18
C ALA A 565 18.61 48.97 -14.08
N GLU A 566 18.37 49.41 -15.33
CA GLU A 566 17.66 48.66 -16.38
C GLU A 566 18.63 48.03 -17.40
N THR A 567 18.14 47.05 -18.18
CA THR A 567 18.81 46.35 -19.32
C THR A 567 20.01 45.46 -18.95
N ASP A 568 20.41 44.42 -19.70
CA ASP A 568 20.07 44.04 -21.10
C ASP A 568 19.97 42.49 -21.30
N HIS A 569 19.64 42.05 -22.51
CA HIS A 569 19.27 40.67 -22.90
C HIS A 569 20.36 39.57 -22.78
N SER A 570 19.96 38.38 -22.32
CA SER A 570 20.74 37.13 -22.52
C SER A 570 19.90 35.85 -22.80
N LYS A 571 19.51 35.69 -24.07
CA LYS A 571 19.37 34.43 -24.86
C LYS A 571 19.05 33.12 -24.09
N THR A 572 17.79 32.68 -24.13
CA THR A 572 17.42 31.26 -23.93
C THR A 572 17.54 30.44 -25.24
N PRO A 573 18.01 29.18 -25.19
CA PRO A 573 18.08 28.32 -26.37
C PRO A 573 16.72 27.70 -26.71
N ARG A 574 16.24 27.89 -27.95
CA ARG A 574 15.03 27.25 -28.47
C ARG A 574 15.32 25.81 -28.92
N TYR A 575 14.65 24.82 -28.33
CA TYR A 575 14.56 23.48 -28.90
C TYR A 575 13.52 23.44 -30.04
N ASN A 576 13.96 23.08 -31.25
CA ASN A 576 13.09 22.91 -32.41
C ASN A 576 12.44 21.51 -32.40
N THR A 577 11.17 21.41 -31.99
CA THR A 577 10.37 20.20 -32.20
C THR A 577 9.97 20.08 -33.68
N ARG A 578 10.60 19.15 -34.41
CA ARG A 578 10.18 18.81 -35.78
C ARG A 578 8.88 17.99 -35.75
N SER A 579 7.76 18.64 -36.03
CA SER A 579 6.50 17.97 -36.34
C SER A 579 6.58 17.24 -37.68
N VAL A 580 6.24 15.95 -37.71
CA VAL A 580 6.21 15.13 -38.93
C VAL A 580 4.76 14.90 -39.36
N THR A 581 4.17 15.89 -40.02
CA THR A 581 2.86 15.76 -40.67
C THR A 581 3.00 15.06 -42.03
N LYS A 582 2.74 13.75 -42.07
CA LYS A 582 2.68 13.01 -43.34
C LYS A 582 1.31 13.22 -43.98
N ARG A 583 1.27 13.81 -45.17
CA ARG A 583 0.03 14.09 -45.92
C ARG A 583 -0.65 12.79 -46.36
N LEU A 584 -1.98 12.74 -46.20
CA LEU A 584 -2.84 11.92 -47.06
C LEU A 584 -2.88 12.53 -48.47
N GLY A 585 -2.73 11.69 -49.49
CA GLY A 585 -3.00 11.99 -50.89
C GLY A 585 -4.14 11.11 -51.39
N LYS A 586 -4.84 11.57 -52.44
CA LYS A 586 -5.86 10.79 -53.16
C LYS A 586 -5.18 9.90 -54.21
#